data_AF-A0A2I0CWK1-F1
#
_entry.id   AF-A0A2I0CWK1-F1
#
_cell.length_a   1.000
_cell.length_b   1.000
_cell.length_c   1.000
_cell.angle_alpha   90.00
_cell.angle_beta   90.00
_cell.angle_gamma   90.00
#
_symmetry.space_group_name_H-M   'P 1'
#
loop_
_entity.id
_entity.type
_entity.pdbx_description
1 polymer ?
#
loop_
_entity_poly.entity_id
_entity_poly.type
_entity_poly.pdbx_seq_one_letter_code
_entity_poly.pdbx_strand_id
1 'polypeptide(L)'
;MVELGKGYARFCTLHLIGISIILAPFFYRFGLSNLLMGGICILIGLAIGNSPGPAWLLPLGIHPAPFWSVDYTPLFPWFGVVLIGMGVGSLLYPDGTRRFSLPFSLPGWSSVLEFAGKHSLVIYLVHQPIIILLLLVFTGKVPV
;
A
#
# COMPACT_ATOMS: atom_id res chain seq x y z
N MET A 1 20.46 26.88 -12.95
CA MET A 1 19.71 25.68 -13.36
C MET A 1 19.69 24.71 -12.20
N VAL A 2 18.76 24.88 -11.25
CA VAL A 2 18.42 23.80 -10.32
C VAL A 2 17.43 22.95 -11.10
N GLU A 3 17.92 21.90 -11.76
CA GLU A 3 17.02 20.82 -12.15
C GLU A 3 16.49 20.26 -10.84
N LEU A 4 15.33 20.73 -10.42
CA LEU A 4 14.42 19.95 -9.59
C LEU A 4 14.35 18.61 -10.33
N GLY A 5 15.10 17.62 -9.86
CA GLY A 5 14.99 16.25 -10.34
C GLY A 5 13.53 15.90 -10.11
N LYS A 6 12.75 16.01 -11.19
CA LYS A 6 11.30 15.95 -11.20
C LYS A 6 10.88 14.53 -10.81
N GLY A 7 10.97 14.22 -9.52
CA GLY A 7 10.53 12.99 -8.90
C GLY A 7 9.02 12.99 -8.80
N TYR A 8 8.34 13.00 -9.95
CA TYR A 8 6.91 12.79 -9.97
C TYR A 8 6.62 11.37 -9.50
N ALA A 9 5.59 11.23 -8.67
CA ALA A 9 5.03 9.95 -8.27
C ALA A 9 4.49 9.24 -9.52
N ARG A 10 5.31 8.38 -10.14
CA ARG A 10 4.92 7.67 -11.38
C ARG A 10 3.99 6.51 -11.08
N PHE A 11 4.35 5.69 -10.10
CA PHE A 11 3.53 4.58 -9.62
C PHE A 11 3.64 4.50 -8.11
N CYS A 12 2.78 5.24 -7.43
CA CYS A 12 2.77 5.31 -5.97
C CYS A 12 1.81 4.31 -5.32
N THR A 13 1.91 4.18 -4.00
CA THR A 13 1.08 3.29 -3.17
C THR A 13 -0.42 3.43 -3.45
N LEU A 14 -0.92 4.64 -3.74
CA LEU A 14 -2.33 4.83 -4.08
C LEU A 14 -2.72 4.17 -5.40
N HIS A 15 -1.84 4.17 -6.41
CA HIS A 15 -2.09 3.46 -7.67
C HIS A 15 -2.13 1.95 -7.45
N LEU A 16 -1.20 1.43 -6.64
CA LEU A 16 -1.20 0.03 -6.23
C LEU A 16 -2.51 -0.35 -5.53
N ILE A 17 -2.94 0.43 -4.54
CA ILE A 17 -4.20 0.20 -3.83
C ILE A 17 -5.38 0.27 -4.78
N GLY A 18 -5.46 1.29 -5.64
CA GLY A 18 -6.54 1.45 -6.61
C GLY A 18 -6.65 0.28 -7.58
N ILE A 19 -5.53 -0.16 -8.16
CA ILE A 19 -5.48 -1.33 -9.05
C ILE A 19 -5.87 -2.60 -8.28
N SER A 20 -5.38 -2.75 -7.05
CA SER A 20 -5.71 -3.91 -6.20
C SER A 20 -7.20 -3.99 -5.90
N ILE A 21 -7.85 -2.84 -5.63
CA ILE A 21 -9.31 -2.77 -5.40
C ILE A 21 -10.08 -3.12 -6.68
N ILE A 22 -9.65 -2.63 -7.85
CA ILE A 22 -10.28 -2.97 -9.13
C ILE A 22 -10.14 -4.47 -9.43
N LEU A 23 -9.01 -5.08 -9.10
CA LEU A 23 -8.76 -6.51 -9.28
C LEU A 23 -9.45 -7.39 -8.22
N ALA A 24 -9.73 -6.86 -7.02
CA ALA A 24 -10.24 -7.66 -5.90
C ALA A 24 -11.53 -8.44 -6.22
N PRO A 25 -12.57 -7.87 -6.86
CA PRO A 25 -13.77 -8.62 -7.25
C PRO A 25 -13.48 -9.80 -8.19
N PHE A 26 -12.47 -9.65 -9.06
CA PHE A 26 -12.09 -10.72 -9.98
C PHE A 26 -11.50 -11.92 -9.22
N PHE A 27 -10.69 -11.65 -8.19
CA PHE A 27 -10.01 -12.67 -7.40
C PHE A 27 -10.85 -13.21 -6.22
N TYR A 28 -11.91 -12.50 -5.83
CA TYR A 28 -12.81 -12.93 -4.76
C TYR A 28 -13.34 -14.36 -4.95
N ARG A 29 -13.63 -14.73 -6.20
CA ARG A 29 -14.14 -16.07 -6.57
C ARG A 29 -13.21 -17.24 -6.22
N PHE A 30 -11.91 -16.99 -6.06
CA PHE A 30 -10.91 -18.05 -5.85
C PHE A 30 -10.69 -18.41 -4.38
N GLY A 31 -11.28 -17.66 -3.43
CA GLY A 31 -11.24 -17.96 -2.00
C GLY A 31 -9.82 -18.30 -1.52
N LEU A 32 -9.64 -19.51 -0.98
CA LEU A 32 -8.37 -19.99 -0.41
C LEU A 32 -7.24 -20.14 -1.44
N SER A 33 -7.57 -20.34 -2.72
CA SER A 33 -6.56 -20.42 -3.80
C SER A 33 -5.79 -19.11 -3.97
N ASN A 34 -6.34 -17.98 -3.49
CA ASN A 34 -5.63 -16.70 -3.44
C ASN A 34 -4.37 -16.75 -2.57
N LEU A 35 -4.27 -17.65 -1.59
CA LEU A 35 -3.03 -17.84 -0.81
C LEU A 35 -1.89 -18.34 -1.70
N LEU A 36 -2.16 -19.34 -2.53
CA LEU A 36 -1.17 -19.89 -3.46
C LEU A 36 -0.81 -18.87 -4.55
N MET A 37 -1.82 -18.24 -5.16
CA MET A 37 -1.59 -17.20 -6.16
C MET A 37 -0.80 -16.02 -5.57
N GLY A 38 -1.10 -15.61 -4.33
CA GLY A 38 -0.37 -14.58 -3.61
C GLY A 38 1.10 -14.95 -3.35
N GLY A 39 1.36 -16.19 -2.92
CA GLY A 39 2.72 -16.70 -2.79
C GLY A 39 3.50 -16.68 -4.10
N ILE A 40 2.88 -17.12 -5.20
CA ILE A 40 3.48 -17.05 -6.55
C ILE A 40 3.78 -15.60 -6.94
N CYS A 41 2.85 -14.67 -6.71
CA CYS A 41 3.04 -13.25 -7.00
C CYS A 41 4.23 -12.66 -6.22
N ILE A 42 4.41 -13.06 -4.96
CA ILE A 42 5.55 -12.62 -4.14
C ILE A 42 6.86 -13.17 -4.72
N LEU A 43 6.91 -14.47 -5.04
CA LEU A 43 8.11 -15.09 -5.63
C LEU A 43 8.51 -14.44 -6.96
N ILE A 44 7.52 -14.13 -7.81
CA ILE A 44 7.73 -13.39 -9.06
C ILE A 44 8.30 -11.99 -8.77
N GLY A 45 7.72 -11.26 -7.81
CA GLY A 45 8.22 -9.93 -7.43
C GLY A 45 9.66 -9.96 -6.93
N LEU A 46 10.02 -10.95 -6.12
CA LEU A 46 11.40 -11.14 -5.64
C LEU A 46 12.37 -11.48 -6.76
N ALA A 47 11.95 -12.29 -7.73
CA ALA A 47 12.78 -12.64 -8.90
C ALA A 47 13.00 -11.45 -9.84
N ILE A 48 12.01 -10.58 -9.98
CA ILE A 48 12.00 -9.49 -10.96
C ILE A 48 12.54 -8.16 -10.39
N GLY A 49 12.50 -7.96 -9.06
CA GLY A 49 12.75 -6.65 -8.42
C GLY A 49 14.11 -5.99 -8.67
N ASN A 50 15.10 -6.70 -9.23
CA ASN A 50 16.40 -6.16 -9.62
C ASN A 50 16.69 -6.25 -11.13
N SER A 51 15.70 -6.67 -11.93
CA SER A 51 15.87 -6.81 -13.36
C SER A 51 15.79 -5.44 -14.05
N PRO A 52 16.84 -5.03 -14.80
CA PRO A 52 16.78 -3.80 -15.57
C PRO A 52 15.82 -3.97 -16.75
N GLY A 53 14.98 -2.97 -16.99
CA GLY A 53 14.10 -3.00 -18.14
C GLY A 53 13.46 -1.65 -18.47
N PRO A 54 12.57 -1.64 -19.47
CA PRO A 54 11.99 -0.41 -20.00
C PRO A 54 11.01 0.23 -19.01
N ALA A 55 10.91 1.56 -19.04
CA ALA A 55 10.11 2.34 -18.08
C ALA A 55 8.60 2.07 -18.11
N TRP A 56 8.05 1.45 -19.16
CA TRP A 56 6.62 1.10 -19.18
C TRP A 56 6.28 -0.11 -18.31
N LEU A 57 7.28 -0.93 -17.91
CA LEU A 57 7.12 -2.04 -16.96
C LEU A 57 7.26 -1.60 -15.49
N LEU A 58 7.30 -0.28 -15.24
CA LEU A 58 7.34 0.29 -13.90
C LEU A 58 6.25 -0.26 -12.95
N PRO A 59 4.98 -0.40 -13.37
CA PRO A 59 3.97 -0.97 -12.50
C PRO A 59 4.28 -2.39 -12.04
N LEU A 60 5.10 -3.15 -12.77
CA LEU A 60 5.41 -4.56 -12.49
C LEU A 60 6.66 -4.74 -11.61
N GLY A 61 7.39 -3.67 -11.28
CA GLY A 61 8.65 -3.77 -10.54
C GLY A 61 9.91 -3.67 -11.39
N ILE A 62 9.77 -3.58 -12.71
CA ILE A 62 10.91 -3.48 -13.64
C ILE A 62 11.13 -2.03 -13.99
N HIS A 63 12.34 -1.53 -13.76
CA HIS A 63 12.67 -0.14 -14.05
C HIS A 63 14.08 0.03 -14.60
N PRO A 64 14.35 1.14 -15.30
CA PRO A 64 15.71 1.52 -15.67
C PRO A 64 16.56 1.76 -14.42
N ALA A 65 17.88 1.53 -14.51
CA ALA A 65 18.82 1.75 -13.41
C ALA A 65 18.79 3.17 -12.79
N PRO A 66 18.63 4.28 -13.55
CA PRO A 66 18.54 5.63 -12.97
C PRO A 66 17.12 6.00 -12.49
N PHE A 67 16.25 5.03 -12.18
CA PHE A 67 14.88 5.33 -11.75
C PHE A 67 14.82 5.73 -10.27
N TRP A 68 14.26 6.91 -10.02
CA TRP A 68 13.84 7.35 -8.70
C TRP A 68 12.42 7.94 -8.76
N SER A 69 11.62 7.65 -7.73
CA SER A 69 10.29 8.19 -7.54
C SER A 69 9.98 8.21 -6.05
N VAL A 70 9.31 9.26 -5.59
CA VAL A 70 8.75 9.31 -4.25
C VAL A 70 7.66 8.23 -4.14
N ASP A 71 7.74 7.41 -3.09
CA ASP A 71 6.79 6.33 -2.78
C ASP A 71 6.55 5.30 -3.89
N TYR A 72 7.60 4.85 -4.58
CA TYR A 72 7.47 3.77 -5.56
C TYR A 72 7.14 2.43 -4.91
N THR A 73 5.96 1.88 -5.21
CA THR A 73 5.51 0.56 -4.74
C THR A 73 4.98 -0.27 -5.90
N PRO A 74 5.77 -1.20 -6.45
CA PRO A 74 5.35 -1.98 -7.61
C PRO A 74 4.18 -2.93 -7.32
N LEU A 75 3.50 -3.41 -8.35
CA LEU A 75 2.41 -4.38 -8.23
C LEU A 75 2.91 -5.70 -7.63
N PHE A 76 4.06 -6.19 -8.09
CA PHE A 76 4.73 -7.35 -7.48
C PHE A 76 5.86 -6.85 -6.58
N PRO A 77 5.99 -7.34 -5.34
CA PRO A 77 5.27 -8.45 -4.70
C PRO A 77 3.96 -8.06 -3.99
N TRP A 78 3.63 -6.76 -3.90
CA TRP A 78 2.63 -6.24 -2.98
C TRP A 78 1.19 -6.70 -3.24
N PHE A 79 0.81 -6.86 -4.50
CA PHE A 79 -0.47 -7.47 -4.88
C PHE A 79 -0.58 -8.91 -4.35
N GLY A 80 0.53 -9.63 -4.25
CA GLY A 80 0.55 -10.96 -3.62
C GLY A 80 0.16 -10.92 -2.14
N VAL A 81 0.57 -9.87 -1.41
CA VAL A 81 0.13 -9.64 -0.02
C VAL A 81 -1.38 -9.38 0.02
N VAL A 82 -1.93 -8.61 -0.93
CA VAL A 82 -3.37 -8.39 -1.05
C VAL A 82 -4.12 -9.70 -1.30
N LEU A 83 -3.63 -10.55 -2.22
CA LEU A 83 -4.20 -11.86 -2.50
C LEU A 83 -4.18 -12.77 -1.25
N ILE A 84 -3.07 -12.79 -0.51
CA ILE A 84 -2.99 -13.53 0.76
C ILE A 84 -4.04 -13.01 1.75
N GLY A 85 -4.17 -11.70 1.89
CA GLY A 85 -5.19 -11.06 2.72
C GLY A 85 -6.61 -11.49 2.33
N MET A 86 -6.92 -11.54 1.03
CA MET A 86 -8.22 -12.04 0.54
C MET A 86 -8.41 -13.53 0.82
N GLY A 87 -7.36 -14.35 0.69
CA GLY A 87 -7.39 -15.77 1.04
C GLY A 87 -7.67 -16.01 2.51
N VAL A 88 -6.98 -15.29 3.40
CA VAL A 88 -7.24 -15.30 4.85
C VAL A 88 -8.64 -14.77 5.15
N GLY A 89 -9.07 -13.70 4.48
CA GLY A 89 -10.42 -13.15 4.58
C GLY A 89 -11.49 -14.19 4.25
N SER A 90 -11.30 -14.99 3.21
CA SER A 90 -12.24 -16.06 2.85
C SER A 90 -12.36 -17.16 3.92
N LEU A 91 -11.30 -17.39 4.70
CA LEU A 91 -11.29 -18.38 5.78
C LEU A 91 -11.96 -17.86 7.06
N LEU A 92 -11.70 -16.59 7.39
CA LEU A 92 -12.16 -15.95 8.63
C LEU A 92 -13.55 -15.31 8.51
N TYR A 93 -13.94 -14.90 7.31
CA TYR A 93 -15.17 -14.17 7.01
C TYR A 93 -15.95 -14.78 5.83
N PRO A 94 -16.38 -16.06 5.89
CA PRO A 94 -17.23 -16.64 4.86
C PRO A 94 -18.53 -15.81 4.70
N ASP A 95 -18.89 -15.51 3.45
CA ASP A 95 -20.05 -14.68 3.08
C ASP A 95 -20.08 -13.29 3.76
N GLY A 96 -18.91 -12.77 4.14
CA GLY A 96 -18.78 -11.51 4.87
C GLY A 96 -19.14 -11.60 6.35
N THR A 97 -19.47 -12.80 6.85
CA THR A 97 -19.81 -13.03 8.26
C THR A 97 -18.62 -13.57 9.02
N ARG A 98 -18.33 -12.98 10.18
CA ARG A 98 -17.20 -13.40 11.02
C ARG A 98 -17.45 -14.80 11.57
N ARG A 99 -16.50 -15.73 11.36
CA ARG A 99 -16.59 -17.11 11.84
C ARG A 99 -16.16 -17.31 13.30
N PHE A 100 -15.50 -16.33 13.90
CA PHE A 100 -14.96 -16.40 15.27
C PHE A 100 -15.62 -15.37 16.20
N SER A 101 -15.78 -15.73 17.48
CA SER A 101 -16.15 -14.79 18.53
C SER A 101 -14.89 -14.11 19.07
N LEU A 102 -14.98 -12.81 19.35
CA LEU A 102 -13.94 -12.08 20.07
C LEU A 102 -14.25 -12.18 21.56
N PRO A 103 -13.41 -12.84 22.38
CA PRO A 103 -13.68 -13.04 23.80
C PRO A 103 -13.42 -11.80 24.68
N PHE A 104 -13.14 -10.63 24.08
CA PHE A 104 -12.75 -9.42 24.81
C PHE A 104 -13.67 -8.24 24.50
N SER A 105 -14.10 -7.54 25.56
CA SER A 105 -14.71 -6.21 25.43
C SER A 105 -13.66 -5.23 24.91
N LEU A 106 -14.01 -4.49 23.86
CA LEU A 106 -13.13 -3.44 23.34
C LEU A 106 -12.89 -2.40 24.46
N PRO A 107 -11.65 -1.89 24.59
CA PRO A 107 -11.36 -0.83 25.55
C PRO A 107 -12.17 0.44 25.23
N GLY A 108 -12.47 1.28 26.22
CA GLY A 108 -13.23 2.52 26.00
C GLY A 108 -12.59 3.52 25.01
N TRP A 109 -11.27 3.43 24.81
CA TRP A 109 -10.51 4.23 23.83
C TRP A 109 -10.58 3.68 22.39
N SER A 110 -11.28 2.57 22.16
CA SER A 110 -11.56 2.04 20.81
C SER A 110 -12.31 3.05 19.94
N SER A 111 -13.15 3.89 20.54
CA SER A 111 -13.85 4.99 19.86
C SER A 111 -12.89 6.02 19.24
N VAL A 112 -11.75 6.27 19.89
CA VAL A 112 -10.71 7.18 19.39
C VAL A 112 -10.00 6.57 18.19
N LEU A 113 -9.67 5.28 18.27
CA LEU A 113 -9.09 4.53 17.15
C LEU A 113 -10.06 4.46 15.95
N GLU A 114 -11.35 4.26 16.21
CA GLU A 114 -12.38 4.27 15.17
C GLU A 114 -12.49 5.65 14.50
N PHE A 115 -12.50 6.72 15.29
CA PHE A 115 -12.51 8.09 14.79
C PHE A 115 -11.28 8.39 13.93
N ALA A 116 -10.09 8.02 14.40
CA ALA A 116 -8.83 8.22 13.69
C ALA A 116 -8.80 7.41 12.37
N GLY A 117 -9.32 6.18 12.38
CA GLY A 117 -9.42 5.35 11.17
C GLY A 117 -10.36 5.96 10.11
N LYS A 118 -11.54 6.44 10.53
CA LYS A 118 -12.55 7.04 9.63
C LYS A 118 -12.08 8.35 8.98
N HIS A 119 -11.23 9.11 9.67
CA HIS A 119 -10.68 10.38 9.19
C HIS A 119 -9.21 10.29 8.78
N SER A 120 -8.71 9.08 8.55
CA SER A 120 -7.29 8.83 8.25
C SER A 120 -6.76 9.66 7.09
N LEU A 121 -7.55 9.87 6.02
CA LEU A 121 -7.13 10.71 4.88
C LEU A 121 -6.96 12.18 5.28
N VAL A 122 -7.87 12.73 6.08
CA VAL A 122 -7.78 14.12 6.55
C VAL A 122 -6.57 14.27 7.47
N ILE A 123 -6.40 13.34 8.40
CA ILE A 123 -5.23 13.29 9.29
C ILE A 123 -3.95 13.21 8.45
N TYR A 124 -3.92 12.38 7.40
CA TYR A 124 -2.79 12.25 6.49
C TYR A 124 -2.48 13.56 5.75
N LEU A 125 -3.49 14.25 5.24
CA LEU A 125 -3.27 15.52 4.52
C LEU A 125 -2.87 16.67 5.46
N VAL A 126 -3.38 16.69 6.69
CA VAL A 126 -3.15 17.78 7.64
C VAL A 126 -1.85 17.61 8.42
N HIS A 127 -1.44 16.38 8.74
CA HIS A 127 -0.20 16.19 9.51
C HIS A 127 1.06 16.56 8.72
N GLN A 128 1.08 16.37 7.39
CA GLN A 128 2.23 16.72 6.54
C GLN A 128 2.63 18.21 6.64
N PRO A 129 1.74 19.19 6.37
CA PRO A 129 2.07 20.60 6.49
C PRO A 129 2.37 21.02 7.94
N ILE A 130 1.70 20.42 8.93
CA ILE A 130 1.96 20.70 10.35
C ILE A 130 3.39 20.29 10.73
N ILE A 131 3.83 19.09 10.34
CA ILE A 131 5.18 18.61 10.63
C ILE A 131 6.21 19.52 9.96
N ILE A 132 5.99 19.90 8.70
CA ILE A 132 6.88 20.83 7.99
C ILE A 132 6.96 22.17 8.72
N LEU A 133 5.83 22.73 9.14
CA LEU A 133 5.77 23.99 9.89
C LEU A 133 6.52 23.90 11.22
N LEU A 134 6.30 22.83 11.99
CA LEU A 134 6.98 22.61 13.26
C LEU A 134 8.50 22.49 13.05
N LEU A 135 8.96 21.69 12.08
CA LEU A 135 10.38 21.55 11.76
C LEU A 135 11.01 22.88 11.36
N LEU A 136 10.28 23.72 10.61
CA LEU A 136 10.74 25.03 10.18
C LEU A 136 10.88 26.00 11.37
N VAL A 137 9.92 26.00 12.29
CA VAL A 137 9.97 26.83 13.52
C VAL A 137 11.11 26.38 14.43
N PHE A 138 11.32 25.08 14.61
CA PHE A 138 12.38 24.57 15.49
C PHE A 138 13.79 24.69 14.90
N THR A 139 13.96 24.49 13.60
CA THR A 139 15.29 24.46 12.96
C THR A 139 15.67 25.80 12.32
N GLY A 140 14.70 26.69 12.05
CA GLY A 140 14.92 27.93 11.30
C GLY A 140 15.33 27.73 9.83
N LYS A 141 15.27 26.49 9.34
CA LYS A 141 15.61 26.09 7.97
C LYS A 141 14.45 25.29 7.39
N VAL A 142 14.16 25.50 6.12
CA VAL A 142 13.26 24.61 5.37
C VAL A 142 13.98 23.25 5.26
N PRO A 143 13.37 22.13 5.70
CA PRO A 143 13.91 20.81 5.36
C PRO A 143 13.81 20.67 3.83
N VAL A 144 14.97 20.82 3.18
CA VAL A 144 15.18 20.62 1.75
C VAL A 144 15.38 19.15 1.44
#